data_AF-A0A968TV94-F1
#
_entry.id   AF-A0A968TV94-F1
#
_cell.length_a   1.000
_cell.length_b   1.000
_cell.length_c   1.000
_cell.angle_alpha   90.00
_cell.angle_beta   90.00
_cell.angle_gamma   90.00
#
_symmetry.space_group_name_H-M   'P 1'
#
loop_
_entity.id
_entity.type
_entity.pdbx_description
1 polymer ?
#
loop_
_entity_poly.entity_id
_entity_poly.type
_entity_poly.pdbx_seq_one_letter_code
_entity_poly.pdbx_strand_id
1 'polypeptide(L)'
;MGQSSVVGDFNCDGYSDLAVGLPYATLAQYGSTNARSGAVYVYYGGLNSSGKYILKTTPAPSINPANPGKDPQALTFPDLSWHARFGFALAKGNLNGDKNGIYSCDDLAVGAPGQTNPDNIPSGNVFVFFGTANVGLKAPATVSAFPQNAETCDGRLAGASCTGVRLWPDYRLWPAGAFGSSYSPTLTSNNTGSWIEYGSAVAFIGDFNADGNEDLAIGAPSAPWDGVAPAFLGNPAWNPERVGYVAMYFGSRFGLGYETPHPNTSYKFRWLKIFPPVVQPNMRFGSSIAGGDIDGAYRVRNDNGEYVGGGDLVVGAPSFSYVDPDSTLFPTSSSGPDQNISVQPSDGGWWGNTSPAAARTRVTVSPIAGPGACVRLLRPRPDIA
;
A
#
# COMPACT_ATOMS: atom_id res chain seq x y z
N MET A 1 -14.18 6.55 -16.95
CA MET A 1 -14.54 5.39 -16.11
C MET A 1 -13.64 4.24 -16.52
N GLY A 2 -13.20 3.41 -15.59
CA GLY A 2 -12.33 2.26 -15.90
C GLY A 2 -10.85 2.62 -16.00
N GLN A 3 -10.40 3.71 -15.38
CA GLN A 3 -8.95 3.98 -15.23
C GLN A 3 -8.28 2.88 -14.38
N SER A 4 -9.04 2.35 -13.43
CA SER A 4 -8.70 1.24 -12.55
C SER A 4 -9.95 0.40 -12.31
N SER A 5 -9.76 -0.88 -12.02
CA SER A 5 -10.84 -1.79 -11.66
C SER A 5 -10.28 -2.92 -10.82
N VAL A 6 -11.10 -3.45 -9.91
CA VAL A 6 -10.73 -4.61 -9.09
C VAL A 6 -11.94 -5.47 -8.82
N VAL A 7 -11.72 -6.78 -8.72
CA VAL A 7 -12.72 -7.80 -8.45
C VAL A 7 -12.47 -8.40 -7.07
N GLY A 8 -13.48 -8.40 -6.22
CA GLY A 8 -13.42 -8.91 -4.85
C GLY A 8 -14.83 -9.17 -4.31
N ASP A 9 -14.95 -9.91 -3.22
CA ASP A 9 -16.23 -10.15 -2.54
C ASP A 9 -16.35 -9.18 -1.34
N PHE A 10 -16.88 -7.97 -1.58
CA PHE A 10 -16.88 -6.88 -0.59
C PHE A 10 -18.03 -7.00 0.42
N ASN A 11 -19.03 -7.83 0.14
CA ASN A 11 -20.16 -8.10 1.04
C ASN A 11 -20.14 -9.53 1.62
N CYS A 12 -19.09 -10.30 1.32
CA CYS A 12 -18.84 -11.68 1.77
C CYS A 12 -20.06 -12.59 1.61
N ASP A 13 -20.68 -12.52 0.43
CA ASP A 13 -21.82 -13.36 0.04
C ASP A 13 -21.41 -14.56 -0.85
N GLY A 14 -20.13 -14.67 -1.17
CA GLY A 14 -19.53 -15.73 -1.99
C GLY A 14 -19.53 -15.41 -3.49
N TYR A 15 -20.03 -14.25 -3.90
CA TYR A 15 -20.02 -13.80 -5.29
C TYR A 15 -18.98 -12.68 -5.48
N SER A 16 -18.30 -12.70 -6.62
CA SER A 16 -17.36 -11.62 -6.94
C SER A 16 -18.10 -10.35 -7.36
N ASP A 17 -17.77 -9.26 -6.70
CA ASP A 17 -18.17 -7.89 -7.01
C ASP A 17 -17.15 -7.21 -7.93
N LEU A 18 -17.52 -6.04 -8.47
CA LEU A 18 -16.65 -5.22 -9.31
C LEU A 18 -16.63 -3.77 -8.81
N ALA A 19 -15.45 -3.29 -8.42
CA ALA A 19 -15.19 -1.87 -8.19
C ALA A 19 -14.49 -1.25 -9.41
N VAL A 20 -14.95 -0.06 -9.83
CA VAL A 20 -14.44 0.65 -11.02
C VAL A 20 -14.12 2.09 -10.66
N GLY A 21 -12.91 2.53 -11.00
CA GLY A 21 -12.41 3.88 -10.72
C GLY A 21 -12.84 4.92 -11.77
N LEU A 22 -13.24 6.10 -11.30
CA LEU A 22 -13.58 7.27 -12.08
C LEU A 22 -12.80 8.51 -11.57
N PRO A 23 -11.46 8.51 -11.59
CA PRO A 23 -10.65 9.54 -10.92
C PRO A 23 -10.84 10.96 -11.45
N TYR A 24 -11.34 11.12 -12.68
CA TYR A 24 -11.58 12.43 -13.27
C TYR A 24 -13.05 12.85 -13.27
N ALA A 25 -13.93 12.05 -12.68
CA ALA A 25 -15.34 12.41 -12.56
C ALA A 25 -15.54 13.51 -11.50
N THR A 26 -16.51 14.37 -11.77
CA THR A 26 -17.09 15.29 -10.80
C THR A 26 -18.58 14.98 -10.76
N LEU A 27 -19.03 14.38 -9.66
CA LEU A 27 -20.41 13.92 -9.51
C LEU A 27 -21.20 14.90 -8.65
N ALA A 28 -21.54 16.05 -9.23
CA ALA A 28 -22.24 17.13 -8.53
C ALA A 28 -23.60 16.69 -7.96
N GLN A 29 -24.27 15.72 -8.62
CA GLN A 29 -25.51 15.11 -8.13
C GLN A 29 -25.34 14.37 -6.78
N TYR A 30 -24.09 14.11 -6.37
CA TYR A 30 -23.73 13.45 -5.13
C TYR A 30 -22.96 14.38 -4.18
N GLY A 31 -23.02 15.70 -4.40
CA GLY A 31 -22.38 16.72 -3.55
C GLY A 31 -20.90 16.96 -3.83
N SER A 32 -20.26 16.16 -4.69
CA SER A 32 -18.86 16.39 -5.09
C SER A 32 -18.80 17.45 -6.19
N THR A 33 -18.50 18.70 -5.82
CA THR A 33 -18.50 19.86 -6.72
C THR A 33 -17.11 20.25 -7.23
N ASN A 34 -16.05 19.76 -6.58
CA ASN A 34 -14.68 20.02 -7.01
C ASN A 34 -14.35 19.28 -8.32
N ALA A 35 -13.66 19.97 -9.23
CA ALA A 35 -13.27 19.40 -10.52
C ALA A 35 -12.30 18.22 -10.32
N ARG A 36 -12.56 17.10 -11.02
CA ARG A 36 -11.71 15.89 -11.00
C ARG A 36 -11.45 15.36 -9.57
N SER A 37 -12.44 15.51 -8.69
CA SER A 37 -12.41 14.98 -7.32
C SER A 37 -12.36 13.45 -7.31
N GLY A 38 -13.06 12.82 -8.25
CA GLY A 38 -13.06 11.39 -8.46
C GLY A 38 -14.19 10.64 -7.75
N ALA A 39 -14.37 9.39 -8.15
CA ALA A 39 -15.38 8.49 -7.63
C ALA A 39 -14.98 7.03 -7.88
N VAL A 40 -15.64 6.12 -7.18
CA VAL A 40 -15.61 4.68 -7.45
C VAL A 40 -17.05 4.18 -7.53
N TYR A 41 -17.36 3.39 -8.55
CA TYR A 41 -18.62 2.65 -8.61
C TYR A 41 -18.37 1.20 -8.22
N VAL A 42 -19.23 0.65 -7.37
CA VAL A 42 -19.16 -0.72 -6.90
C VAL A 42 -20.45 -1.41 -7.30
N TYR A 43 -20.30 -2.51 -8.03
CA TYR A 43 -21.38 -3.34 -8.50
C TYR A 43 -21.26 -4.70 -7.83
N TYR A 44 -22.30 -5.13 -7.15
CA TYR A 44 -22.27 -6.39 -6.40
C TYR A 44 -22.69 -7.57 -7.28
N GLY A 45 -21.99 -8.68 -7.09
CA GLY A 45 -22.27 -9.96 -7.72
C GLY A 45 -23.53 -10.62 -7.15
N GLY A 46 -23.93 -11.72 -7.77
CA GLY A 46 -25.01 -12.56 -7.27
C GLY A 46 -25.62 -13.42 -8.36
N LEU A 47 -26.77 -14.02 -8.04
CA LEU A 47 -27.58 -14.77 -8.99
C LEU A 47 -28.84 -13.99 -9.36
N ASN A 48 -29.27 -14.13 -10.61
CA ASN A 48 -30.61 -13.73 -11.01
C ASN A 48 -31.65 -14.80 -10.61
N SER A 49 -32.92 -14.54 -10.89
CA SER A 49 -34.03 -15.48 -10.61
C SER A 49 -33.92 -16.84 -11.33
N SER A 50 -33.10 -16.95 -12.37
CA SER A 50 -32.82 -18.20 -13.09
C SER A 50 -31.55 -18.91 -12.60
N GLY A 51 -30.91 -18.43 -11.53
CA GLY A 51 -29.69 -19.01 -10.99
C GLY A 51 -28.43 -18.73 -11.82
N LYS A 52 -28.46 -17.73 -12.72
CA LYS A 52 -27.27 -17.31 -13.50
C LYS A 52 -26.51 -16.22 -12.74
N TYR A 53 -25.18 -16.34 -12.71
CA TYR A 53 -24.28 -15.29 -12.23
C TYR A 53 -24.51 -13.98 -12.99
N ILE A 54 -24.73 -12.91 -12.23
CA ILE A 54 -24.91 -11.56 -12.74
C ILE A 54 -24.13 -10.56 -11.89
N LEU A 55 -23.86 -9.42 -12.51
CA LEU A 55 -23.49 -8.20 -11.82
C LEU A 55 -24.75 -7.34 -11.70
N LYS A 56 -25.10 -6.88 -10.50
CA LYS A 56 -26.28 -6.05 -10.27
C LYS A 56 -25.99 -4.63 -10.77
N THR A 57 -26.47 -4.28 -11.96
CA THR A 57 -26.26 -2.96 -12.59
C THR A 57 -27.49 -2.06 -12.60
N THR A 58 -28.62 -2.55 -12.07
CA THR A 58 -29.91 -1.84 -12.04
C THR A 58 -30.46 -1.88 -10.61
N PRO A 59 -30.84 -0.73 -10.01
CA PRO A 59 -30.82 0.63 -10.57
C PRO A 59 -29.39 1.16 -10.79
N ALA A 60 -29.25 2.39 -11.31
CA ALA A 60 -27.94 3.02 -11.43
C ALA A 60 -27.28 3.23 -10.04
N PRO A 61 -25.93 3.30 -9.95
CA PRO A 61 -25.24 3.55 -8.69
C PRO A 61 -25.79 4.79 -7.97
N SER A 62 -25.94 4.73 -6.65
CA SER A 62 -26.44 5.85 -5.85
C SER A 62 -25.58 6.10 -4.61
N ILE A 63 -25.57 7.36 -4.14
CA ILE A 63 -24.92 7.78 -2.88
C ILE A 63 -25.98 7.95 -1.78
N ASN A 64 -25.66 7.59 -0.53
CA ASN A 64 -26.14 8.25 0.71
C ASN A 64 -25.64 7.51 1.97
N PRO A 65 -24.94 8.14 2.93
CA PRO A 65 -23.49 8.43 2.90
C PRO A 65 -22.60 7.16 2.77
N ALA A 66 -23.20 6.00 2.88
CA ALA A 66 -22.87 4.69 2.33
C ALA A 66 -24.08 3.87 2.80
N ASN A 67 -25.12 3.69 1.97
CA ASN A 67 -26.29 2.88 2.36
C ASN A 67 -25.80 1.45 2.20
N PRO A 68 -25.31 0.83 3.26
CA PRO A 68 -24.59 -0.40 3.10
C PRO A 68 -25.60 -1.47 2.70
N GLY A 69 -25.27 -2.31 1.72
CA GLY A 69 -26.14 -3.35 1.20
C GLY A 69 -27.18 -2.86 0.19
N LYS A 70 -27.05 -1.64 -0.36
CA LYS A 70 -27.81 -1.20 -1.54
C LYS A 70 -26.96 -1.22 -2.79
N ASP A 71 -27.31 -2.16 -3.67
CA ASP A 71 -26.58 -2.42 -4.90
C ASP A 71 -27.23 -1.68 -6.08
N PRO A 72 -26.45 -1.06 -6.98
CA PRO A 72 -25.02 -0.74 -6.91
C PRO A 72 -24.72 0.55 -6.10
N GLN A 73 -23.48 0.67 -5.63
CA GLN A 73 -23.00 1.75 -4.77
C GLN A 73 -22.09 2.74 -5.51
N ALA A 74 -22.18 4.03 -5.18
CA ALA A 74 -21.23 5.05 -5.60
C ALA A 74 -20.47 5.61 -4.39
N LEU A 75 -19.14 5.53 -4.41
CA LEU A 75 -18.23 6.13 -3.43
C LEU A 75 -17.67 7.43 -4.00
N THR A 76 -18.05 8.56 -3.42
CA THR A 76 -17.50 9.89 -3.63
C THR A 76 -17.86 10.75 -2.43
N PHE A 77 -17.16 11.87 -2.21
CA PHE A 77 -17.38 12.72 -1.05
C PHE A 77 -17.45 14.20 -1.44
N PRO A 78 -18.24 15.01 -0.71
CA PRO A 78 -18.40 16.43 -1.00
C PRO A 78 -17.13 17.25 -0.72
N ASP A 79 -16.27 16.80 0.20
CA ASP A 79 -15.04 17.46 0.64
C ASP A 79 -13.76 16.85 0.05
N LEU A 80 -13.86 16.06 -1.04
CA LEU A 80 -12.71 15.71 -1.87
C LEU A 80 -12.08 16.97 -2.46
N SER A 81 -10.75 17.07 -2.45
CA SER A 81 -10.01 18.20 -2.98
C SER A 81 -10.15 18.33 -4.51
N TRP A 82 -9.89 19.52 -5.04
CA TRP A 82 -9.66 19.71 -6.47
C TRP A 82 -8.55 18.78 -6.95
N HIS A 83 -8.78 18.05 -8.05
CA HIS A 83 -7.87 17.04 -8.58
C HIS A 83 -7.45 15.96 -7.57
N ALA A 84 -8.30 15.64 -6.59
CA ALA A 84 -8.04 14.55 -5.65
C ALA A 84 -7.77 13.21 -6.35
N ARG A 85 -8.39 12.99 -7.52
CA ARG A 85 -8.26 11.76 -8.30
C ARG A 85 -8.68 10.52 -7.51
N PHE A 86 -9.69 10.61 -6.65
CA PHE A 86 -10.19 9.46 -5.90
C PHE A 86 -10.66 8.35 -6.85
N GLY A 87 -10.15 7.13 -6.66
CA GLY A 87 -10.33 6.02 -7.61
C GLY A 87 -9.24 5.94 -8.67
N PHE A 88 -8.08 6.59 -8.47
CA PHE A 88 -6.96 6.51 -9.42
C PHE A 88 -6.37 5.11 -9.47
N ALA A 89 -6.14 4.51 -8.31
CA ALA A 89 -5.71 3.13 -8.12
C ALA A 89 -6.71 2.41 -7.22
N LEU A 90 -6.95 1.12 -7.48
CA LEU A 90 -7.81 0.26 -6.68
C LEU A 90 -7.08 -1.04 -6.40
N ALA A 91 -7.21 -1.55 -5.18
CA ALA A 91 -6.75 -2.88 -4.79
C ALA A 91 -7.74 -3.51 -3.82
N LYS A 92 -7.74 -4.84 -3.76
CA LYS A 92 -8.59 -5.61 -2.86
C LYS A 92 -7.76 -6.62 -2.07
N GLY A 93 -8.20 -6.93 -0.86
CA GLY A 93 -7.57 -7.89 0.05
C GLY A 93 -8.24 -7.84 1.41
N ASN A 94 -7.92 -8.74 2.33
CA ASN A 94 -8.57 -8.83 3.64
C ASN A 94 -7.60 -8.39 4.76
N LEU A 95 -7.62 -7.09 5.06
CA LEU A 95 -6.70 -6.45 6.00
C LEU A 95 -7.03 -6.78 7.46
N ASN A 96 -8.31 -7.02 7.75
CA ASN A 96 -8.81 -7.32 9.11
C ASN A 96 -9.03 -8.81 9.39
N GLY A 97 -8.84 -9.67 8.39
CA GLY A 97 -9.01 -11.12 8.47
C GLY A 97 -10.43 -11.55 8.80
N ASP A 98 -11.44 -10.75 8.46
CA ASP A 98 -12.84 -11.06 8.74
C ASP A 98 -13.45 -12.02 7.69
N LYS A 99 -14.56 -12.65 8.06
CA LYS A 99 -15.21 -13.67 7.23
C LYS A 99 -16.69 -13.84 7.57
N ASN A 100 -17.44 -14.30 6.59
CA ASN A 100 -18.81 -14.77 6.74
C ASN A 100 -18.91 -16.26 6.40
N GLY A 101 -18.92 -17.12 7.42
CA GLY A 101 -18.84 -18.57 7.23
C GLY A 101 -17.51 -18.97 6.59
N ILE A 102 -17.55 -19.43 5.34
CA ILE A 102 -16.36 -19.80 4.55
C ILE A 102 -15.87 -18.67 3.64
N TYR A 103 -16.62 -17.59 3.49
CA TYR A 103 -16.30 -16.49 2.58
C TYR A 103 -15.48 -15.43 3.30
N SER A 104 -14.34 -15.06 2.73
CA SER A 104 -13.56 -13.89 3.16
C SER A 104 -14.32 -12.63 2.81
N CYS A 105 -14.32 -11.60 3.66
CA CYS A 105 -14.74 -10.27 3.22
C CYS A 105 -13.51 -9.58 2.65
N ASP A 106 -13.54 -9.26 1.36
CA ASP A 106 -12.49 -8.45 0.76
C ASP A 106 -12.72 -6.98 1.16
N ASP A 107 -11.67 -6.29 1.55
CA ASP A 107 -11.60 -4.85 1.74
C ASP A 107 -11.21 -4.16 0.42
N LEU A 108 -11.61 -2.90 0.26
CA LEU A 108 -11.27 -2.08 -0.89
C LEU A 108 -10.33 -0.95 -0.48
N ALA A 109 -9.13 -0.91 -1.07
CA ALA A 109 -8.22 0.22 -0.95
C ALA A 109 -8.31 1.11 -2.20
N VAL A 110 -8.46 2.42 -1.99
CA VAL A 110 -8.69 3.42 -3.04
C VAL A 110 -7.65 4.54 -2.97
N GLY A 111 -6.86 4.66 -4.02
CA GLY A 111 -5.88 5.72 -4.20
C GLY A 111 -6.49 7.05 -4.63
N ALA A 112 -6.04 8.13 -4.00
CA ALA A 112 -6.37 9.52 -4.31
C ALA A 112 -5.09 10.38 -4.29
N PRO A 113 -4.21 10.23 -5.30
CA PRO A 113 -2.86 10.81 -5.28
C PRO A 113 -2.80 12.33 -5.33
N GLY A 114 -3.91 13.03 -5.63
CA GLY A 114 -3.98 14.48 -5.54
C GLY A 114 -4.75 15.00 -4.32
N GLN A 115 -5.26 14.12 -3.45
CA GLN A 115 -6.02 14.53 -2.28
C GLN A 115 -5.10 15.26 -1.29
N THR A 116 -5.57 16.39 -0.76
CA THR A 116 -4.88 17.13 0.30
C THR A 116 -4.98 16.38 1.62
N ASN A 117 -3.84 16.12 2.26
CA ASN A 117 -3.74 15.46 3.56
C ASN A 117 -4.29 16.33 4.72
N PRO A 118 -4.45 15.79 5.93
CA PRO A 118 -4.98 16.52 7.08
C PRO A 118 -4.18 17.75 7.52
N ASP A 119 -2.89 17.84 7.17
CA ASP A 119 -2.05 19.02 7.41
C ASP A 119 -2.14 20.05 6.27
N ASN A 120 -3.14 19.94 5.39
CA ASN A 120 -3.37 20.81 4.25
C ASN A 120 -2.26 20.77 3.16
N ILE A 121 -1.56 19.64 3.02
CA ILE A 121 -0.52 19.42 2.01
C ILE A 121 -1.06 18.47 0.92
N PRO A 122 -0.95 18.80 -0.39
CA PRO A 122 -1.41 17.94 -1.49
C PRO A 122 -0.41 16.80 -1.75
N SER A 123 -0.21 15.93 -0.76
CA SER A 123 0.71 14.79 -0.81
C SER A 123 0.06 13.50 -1.35
N GLY A 124 -1.27 13.42 -1.37
CA GLY A 124 -2.00 12.21 -1.76
C GLY A 124 -2.44 11.38 -0.54
N ASN A 125 -3.47 10.56 -0.74
CA ASN A 125 -4.07 9.72 0.31
C ASN A 125 -4.51 8.37 -0.26
N VAL A 126 -4.69 7.39 0.62
CA VAL A 126 -5.38 6.13 0.33
C VAL A 126 -6.53 5.96 1.31
N PHE A 127 -7.67 5.46 0.86
CA PHE A 127 -8.82 5.16 1.71
C PHE A 127 -9.05 3.66 1.69
N VAL A 128 -9.12 3.02 2.85
CA VAL A 128 -9.44 1.59 2.97
C VAL A 128 -10.86 1.47 3.51
N PHE A 129 -11.71 0.77 2.78
CA PHE A 129 -13.09 0.46 3.13
C PHE A 129 -13.16 -1.01 3.49
N PHE A 130 -13.58 -1.31 4.71
CA PHE A 130 -13.67 -2.69 5.16
C PHE A 130 -14.92 -3.35 4.58
N GLY A 131 -14.77 -4.52 3.98
CA GLY A 131 -15.88 -5.35 3.51
C GLY A 131 -16.61 -5.96 4.70
N THR A 132 -17.93 -6.04 4.66
CA THR A 132 -18.68 -6.60 5.80
C THR A 132 -19.95 -7.31 5.33
N ALA A 133 -20.30 -8.42 5.98
CA ALA A 133 -21.50 -9.17 5.66
C ALA A 133 -22.78 -8.31 5.70
N ASN A 134 -23.70 -8.52 4.74
CA ASN A 134 -25.01 -7.84 4.61
C ASN A 134 -25.00 -6.33 4.31
N VAL A 135 -23.84 -5.69 4.46
CA VAL A 135 -23.64 -4.23 4.45
C VAL A 135 -22.68 -3.84 3.31
N GLY A 136 -21.77 -4.73 2.89
CA GLY A 136 -20.76 -4.39 1.89
C GLY A 136 -19.81 -3.32 2.40
N LEU A 137 -19.45 -2.36 1.55
CA LEU A 137 -18.53 -1.29 1.91
C LEU A 137 -19.24 -0.13 2.62
N LYS A 138 -18.74 0.22 3.80
CA LYS A 138 -19.20 1.36 4.61
C LYS A 138 -18.20 2.51 4.62
N ALA A 139 -18.71 3.73 4.48
CA ALA A 139 -17.92 4.96 4.51
C ALA A 139 -18.54 6.02 5.43
N PRO A 140 -17.73 6.88 6.07
CA PRO A 140 -18.18 8.16 6.59
C PRO A 140 -18.78 9.06 5.50
N ALA A 141 -19.58 10.07 5.89
CA ALA A 141 -20.20 11.00 4.94
C ALA A 141 -19.21 11.96 4.26
N THR A 142 -18.05 12.20 4.87
CA THR A 142 -17.04 13.16 4.41
C THR A 142 -15.63 12.60 4.62
N VAL A 143 -14.67 13.02 3.80
CA VAL A 143 -13.24 12.69 3.90
C VAL A 143 -12.67 13.10 5.26
N SER A 144 -13.09 14.24 5.79
CA SER A 144 -12.72 14.75 7.11
C SER A 144 -13.16 13.88 8.29
N ALA A 145 -14.20 13.05 8.12
CA ALA A 145 -14.72 12.18 9.17
C ALA A 145 -14.02 10.80 9.24
N PHE A 146 -13.09 10.50 8.33
CA PHE A 146 -12.32 9.26 8.39
C PHE A 146 -11.34 9.29 9.58
N PRO A 147 -11.28 8.20 10.37
CA PRO A 147 -10.12 7.93 11.21
C PRO A 147 -8.84 7.96 10.37
N GLN A 148 -7.77 8.51 10.93
CA GLN A 148 -6.51 8.75 10.21
C GLN A 148 -5.44 7.79 10.70
N ASN A 149 -4.90 6.94 9.82
CA ASN A 149 -3.85 5.96 10.12
C ASN A 149 -4.13 5.14 11.42
N ALA A 150 -5.40 4.87 11.71
CA ALA A 150 -5.85 4.30 12.97
C ALA A 150 -6.60 2.98 12.77
N GLU A 151 -6.47 2.12 13.77
CA GLU A 151 -7.37 0.98 13.99
C GLU A 151 -8.81 1.45 14.17
N THR A 152 -9.78 0.64 13.78
CA THR A 152 -11.20 1.04 13.81
C THR A 152 -12.05 0.13 14.69
N CYS A 153 -12.13 -1.16 14.38
CA CYS A 153 -12.93 -2.13 15.13
C CYS A 153 -12.40 -3.55 14.93
N ASP A 154 -12.66 -4.49 15.86
CA ASP A 154 -12.30 -5.91 15.65
C ASP A 154 -13.22 -6.52 14.58
N GLY A 155 -12.74 -6.59 13.34
CA GLY A 155 -13.49 -7.08 12.18
C GLY A 155 -13.87 -8.56 12.29
N ARG A 156 -13.14 -9.33 13.09
CA ARG A 156 -13.39 -10.78 13.25
C ARG A 156 -14.63 -11.09 14.08
N LEU A 157 -15.20 -10.10 14.78
CA LEU A 157 -16.44 -10.27 15.51
C LEU A 157 -17.61 -10.44 14.55
N ALA A 158 -18.47 -11.43 14.80
CA ALA A 158 -19.63 -11.69 13.95
C ALA A 158 -20.53 -10.44 13.85
N GLY A 159 -20.79 -9.98 12.63
CA GLY A 159 -21.59 -8.79 12.37
C GLY A 159 -20.88 -7.45 12.65
N ALA A 160 -19.56 -7.45 12.85
CA ALA A 160 -18.77 -6.23 12.92
C ALA A 160 -18.95 -5.39 11.64
N SER A 161 -19.01 -4.07 11.81
CA SER A 161 -19.10 -3.12 10.71
C SER A 161 -18.11 -1.99 10.93
N CYS A 162 -16.85 -2.25 10.62
CA CYS A 162 -15.77 -1.29 10.79
C CYS A 162 -15.95 -0.10 9.86
N THR A 163 -15.62 1.10 10.35
CA THR A 163 -15.58 2.28 9.49
C THR A 163 -14.32 2.25 8.63
N GLY A 164 -14.41 2.75 7.39
CA GLY A 164 -13.22 2.93 6.58
C GLY A 164 -12.20 3.88 7.23
N VAL A 165 -10.93 3.73 6.87
CA VAL A 165 -9.79 4.49 7.38
C VAL A 165 -9.09 5.25 6.24
N ARG A 166 -8.56 6.42 6.57
CA ARG A 166 -7.77 7.25 5.66
C ARG A 166 -6.29 7.13 6.01
N LEU A 167 -5.49 6.75 5.02
CA LEU A 167 -4.04 6.57 5.11
C LEU A 167 -3.32 7.69 4.38
N TRP A 168 -2.27 8.18 5.01
CA TRP A 168 -1.39 9.23 4.49
C TRP A 168 -0.07 9.17 5.26
N PRO A 169 1.06 9.63 4.69
CA PRO A 169 2.40 9.43 5.27
C PRO A 169 2.65 10.37 6.46
N ASP A 170 2.00 10.09 7.59
CA ASP A 170 2.19 10.82 8.84
C ASP A 170 3.39 10.26 9.61
N TYR A 171 4.54 10.93 9.47
CA TYR A 171 5.78 10.55 10.13
C TYR A 171 5.75 10.75 11.65
N ARG A 172 4.75 11.47 12.21
CA ARG A 172 4.57 11.59 13.67
C ARG A 172 4.22 10.25 14.32
N LEU A 173 3.76 9.28 13.53
CA LEU A 173 3.44 7.93 13.98
C LEU A 173 4.68 7.03 14.10
N TRP A 174 5.85 7.52 13.68
CA TRP A 174 7.08 6.78 13.89
C TRP A 174 7.66 7.04 15.29
N PRO A 175 8.05 5.99 16.02
CA PRO A 175 8.60 6.15 17.35
C PRO A 175 9.94 6.90 17.28
N ALA A 176 9.98 8.11 17.83
CA ALA A 176 11.18 8.97 17.79
C ALA A 176 12.43 8.27 18.34
N GLY A 177 12.28 7.45 19.38
CA GLY A 177 13.39 6.69 19.98
C GLY A 177 13.97 5.58 19.09
N ALA A 178 13.26 5.16 18.03
CA ALA A 178 13.79 4.19 17.08
C ALA A 178 14.88 4.78 16.18
N PHE A 179 15.01 6.11 16.16
CA PHE A 179 16.04 6.77 15.39
C PHE A 179 17.06 7.41 16.35
N GLY A 180 18.36 7.16 16.10
CA GLY A 180 19.43 7.76 16.89
C GLY A 180 19.47 9.28 16.75
N SER A 181 20.33 9.95 17.52
CA SER A 181 20.46 11.42 17.51
C SER A 181 20.85 12.05 16.16
N SER A 182 21.29 11.24 15.19
CA SER A 182 21.76 11.66 13.86
C SER A 182 20.70 11.55 12.75
N TYR A 183 19.57 10.88 13.00
CA TYR A 183 18.45 10.82 12.06
C TYR A 183 17.18 11.16 12.83
N SER A 184 16.74 12.40 12.74
CA SER A 184 15.40 12.79 13.16
C SER A 184 14.65 13.13 11.88
N PRO A 185 13.62 12.36 11.46
CA PRO A 185 12.72 12.84 10.41
C PRO A 185 12.25 14.22 10.87
N THR A 186 12.62 15.26 10.13
CA THR A 186 12.65 16.64 10.65
C THR A 186 11.26 17.03 11.15
N LEU A 187 11.10 17.05 12.49
CA LEU A 187 9.84 17.16 13.21
C LEU A 187 9.27 18.59 13.22
N THR A 188 9.39 19.32 12.11
CA THR A 188 8.71 20.61 11.94
C THR A 188 7.97 20.60 10.60
N SER A 189 6.65 20.42 10.66
CA SER A 189 5.70 20.28 9.53
C SER A 189 5.83 19.00 8.66
N ASN A 190 5.90 17.83 9.29
CA ASN A 190 5.76 16.48 8.72
C ASN A 190 6.60 16.06 7.49
N ASN A 191 7.38 16.97 6.87
CA ASN A 191 8.23 16.80 5.68
C ASN A 191 7.70 15.81 4.62
N THR A 192 6.38 15.72 4.46
CA THR A 192 5.74 14.70 3.60
C THR A 192 6.04 14.89 2.13
N GLY A 193 6.60 16.04 1.76
CA GLY A 193 6.69 16.51 0.39
C GLY A 193 5.30 16.90 -0.15
N SER A 194 5.26 17.97 -0.92
CA SER A 194 4.07 18.32 -1.69
C SER A 194 4.08 17.56 -3.01
N TRP A 195 2.92 17.11 -3.49
CA TRP A 195 2.77 16.43 -4.78
C TRP A 195 3.62 15.16 -4.95
N ILE A 196 3.85 14.42 -3.86
CA ILE A 196 4.56 13.12 -3.90
C ILE A 196 3.73 12.00 -4.52
N GLU A 197 2.46 12.27 -4.80
CA GLU A 197 1.49 11.37 -5.41
C GLU A 197 1.28 10.07 -4.63
N TYR A 198 1.24 10.16 -3.29
CA TYR A 198 0.96 9.03 -2.40
C TYR A 198 -0.41 8.42 -2.72
N GLY A 199 -0.45 7.12 -2.99
CA GLY A 199 -1.66 6.44 -3.47
C GLY A 199 -1.78 6.37 -5.00
N SER A 200 -0.70 6.64 -5.75
CA SER A 200 -0.67 6.42 -7.20
C SER A 200 -0.68 4.94 -7.58
N ALA A 201 -0.11 4.11 -6.72
CA ALA A 201 -0.20 2.66 -6.78
C ALA A 201 -0.62 2.16 -5.39
N VAL A 202 -1.49 1.16 -5.36
CA VAL A 202 -1.96 0.52 -4.14
C VAL A 202 -2.05 -0.98 -4.43
N ALA A 203 -1.57 -1.82 -3.53
CA ALA A 203 -1.63 -3.27 -3.66
C ALA A 203 -1.71 -3.91 -2.29
N PHE A 204 -2.63 -4.87 -2.11
CA PHE A 204 -2.50 -5.84 -1.03
C PHE A 204 -1.39 -6.82 -1.41
N ILE A 205 -0.45 -7.05 -0.48
CA ILE A 205 0.78 -7.81 -0.75
C ILE A 205 0.80 -9.19 -0.09
N GLY A 206 -0.38 -9.67 0.28
CA GLY A 206 -0.54 -10.85 1.12
C GLY A 206 -0.05 -10.57 2.54
N ASP A 207 0.07 -11.63 3.33
CA ASP A 207 0.59 -11.59 4.69
C ASP A 207 2.13 -11.56 4.66
N PHE A 208 2.69 -10.37 4.51
CA PHE A 208 4.13 -10.12 4.32
C PHE A 208 4.91 -10.43 5.60
N ASN A 209 4.35 -10.07 6.75
CA ASN A 209 4.97 -10.31 8.06
C ASN A 209 4.64 -11.67 8.69
N ALA A 210 3.78 -12.47 8.06
CA ALA A 210 3.32 -13.78 8.52
C ALA A 210 2.54 -13.74 9.86
N ASP A 211 1.80 -12.66 10.10
CA ASP A 211 0.98 -12.47 11.31
C ASP A 211 -0.46 -13.00 11.19
N GLY A 212 -0.82 -13.51 10.00
CA GLY A 212 -2.12 -14.07 9.68
C GLY A 212 -3.12 -13.06 9.12
N ASN A 213 -2.74 -11.80 8.89
CA ASN A 213 -3.55 -10.79 8.21
C ASN A 213 -2.85 -10.35 6.91
N GLU A 214 -3.59 -9.89 5.91
CA GLU A 214 -2.96 -9.31 4.73
C GLU A 214 -2.39 -7.91 5.02
N ASP A 215 -1.34 -7.55 4.30
CA ASP A 215 -0.65 -6.27 4.39
C ASP A 215 -0.87 -5.43 3.12
N LEU A 216 -0.64 -4.12 3.23
CA LEU A 216 -0.93 -3.15 2.18
C LEU A 216 0.32 -2.34 1.81
N ALA A 217 0.63 -2.27 0.52
CA ALA A 217 1.68 -1.43 -0.03
C ALA A 217 1.10 -0.27 -0.85
N ILE A 218 1.69 0.91 -0.67
CA ILE A 218 1.24 2.17 -1.26
C ILE A 218 2.41 2.92 -1.87
N GLY A 219 2.31 3.27 -3.15
CA GLY A 219 3.34 3.99 -3.88
C GLY A 219 3.22 5.51 -3.77
N ALA A 220 4.37 6.18 -3.63
CA ALA A 220 4.52 7.64 -3.71
C ALA A 220 5.62 7.99 -4.74
N PRO A 221 5.37 7.77 -6.04
CA PRO A 221 6.41 7.79 -7.08
C PRO A 221 7.04 9.16 -7.32
N SER A 222 6.42 10.25 -6.88
CA SER A 222 6.95 11.61 -7.08
C SER A 222 7.65 12.15 -5.83
N ALA A 223 7.81 11.33 -4.78
CA ALA A 223 8.52 11.72 -3.59
C ALA A 223 10.01 12.03 -3.87
N PRO A 224 10.56 13.10 -3.28
CA PRO A 224 12.00 13.31 -3.26
C PRO A 224 12.67 12.22 -2.42
N TRP A 225 13.98 12.08 -2.59
CA TRP A 225 14.79 11.25 -1.71
C TRP A 225 14.97 11.93 -0.35
N ASP A 226 14.65 11.20 0.71
CA ASP A 226 14.84 11.59 2.11
C ASP A 226 15.49 10.47 2.94
N GLY A 227 16.06 9.48 2.26
CA GLY A 227 16.91 8.46 2.87
C GLY A 227 18.31 8.99 3.17
N VAL A 228 19.06 8.29 4.01
CA VAL A 228 20.45 8.63 4.30
C VAL A 228 21.33 7.57 3.65
N ALA A 229 21.85 7.85 2.46
CA ALA A 229 22.88 6.99 1.89
C ALA A 229 24.20 7.24 2.65
N PRO A 230 24.84 6.23 3.27
CA PRO A 230 26.05 6.43 4.06
C PRO A 230 27.19 7.13 3.31
N ALA A 231 27.27 6.92 1.99
CA ALA A 231 28.25 7.57 1.10
C ALA A 231 28.01 9.08 0.87
N PHE A 232 26.84 9.60 1.24
CA PHE A 232 26.44 11.00 1.04
C PHE A 232 26.16 11.74 2.35
N LEU A 233 26.51 11.15 3.50
CA LEU A 233 26.51 11.84 4.79
C LEU A 233 27.36 13.12 4.68
N GLY A 234 26.69 14.27 4.57
CA GLY A 234 27.34 15.59 4.50
C GLY A 234 27.42 16.24 3.11
N ASN A 235 26.80 15.68 2.06
CA ASN A 235 26.66 16.38 0.78
C ASN A 235 25.24 16.95 0.58
N PRO A 236 24.95 18.18 1.04
CA PRO A 236 23.63 18.80 0.89
C PRO A 236 23.26 19.11 -0.58
N ALA A 237 24.19 19.02 -1.54
CA ALA A 237 23.90 19.20 -2.95
C ALA A 237 23.30 17.95 -3.62
N TRP A 238 23.40 16.78 -2.99
CA TRP A 238 22.83 15.54 -3.51
C TRP A 238 21.40 15.36 -2.98
N ASN A 239 20.43 15.99 -3.66
CA ASN A 239 19.00 15.95 -3.33
C ASN A 239 18.18 15.48 -4.55
N PRO A 240 18.22 14.18 -4.89
CA PRO A 240 17.53 13.70 -6.07
C PRO A 240 16.00 13.78 -5.90
N GLU A 241 15.36 14.46 -6.85
CA GLU A 241 13.90 14.60 -6.89
C GLU A 241 13.21 13.41 -7.54
N ARG A 242 11.94 13.18 -7.19
CA ARG A 242 11.07 12.16 -7.82
C ARG A 242 11.69 10.77 -7.88
N VAL A 243 12.43 10.41 -6.84
CA VAL A 243 12.99 9.07 -6.66
C VAL A 243 11.86 8.08 -6.38
N GLY A 244 10.92 8.48 -5.52
CA GLY A 244 9.79 7.67 -5.12
C GLY A 244 10.10 6.68 -3.99
N TYR A 245 9.05 6.23 -3.31
CA TYR A 245 9.11 5.21 -2.27
C TYR A 245 7.82 4.38 -2.24
N VAL A 246 7.84 3.28 -1.49
CA VAL A 246 6.64 2.51 -1.14
C VAL A 246 6.43 2.55 0.38
N ALA A 247 5.24 2.92 0.83
CA ALA A 247 4.82 2.76 2.23
C ALA A 247 4.14 1.39 2.40
N MET A 248 4.52 0.66 3.44
CA MET A 248 3.94 -0.62 3.81
C MET A 248 3.16 -0.45 5.11
N TYR A 249 1.89 -0.79 5.11
CA TYR A 249 0.99 -0.85 6.26
C TYR A 249 0.68 -2.32 6.55
N PHE A 250 0.58 -2.64 7.83
CA PHE A 250 0.36 -4.01 8.27
C PHE A 250 -1.11 -4.24 8.61
N GLY A 251 -1.61 -5.43 8.29
CA GLY A 251 -2.96 -5.84 8.69
C GLY A 251 -3.05 -6.15 10.17
N SER A 252 -4.27 -6.14 10.69
CA SER A 252 -4.58 -6.74 11.98
C SER A 252 -6.08 -6.94 12.07
N ARG A 253 -6.55 -7.74 13.02
CA ARG A 253 -7.99 -7.86 13.31
C ARG A 253 -8.73 -6.53 13.48
N PHE A 254 -8.02 -5.44 13.77
CA PHE A 254 -8.57 -4.10 13.93
C PHE A 254 -8.55 -3.25 12.64
N GLY A 255 -8.26 -3.86 11.50
CA GLY A 255 -7.98 -3.20 10.22
C GLY A 255 -6.50 -2.92 10.07
N LEU A 256 -5.96 -1.95 10.81
CA LEU A 256 -4.53 -1.63 10.77
C LEU A 256 -3.77 -2.28 11.91
N GLY A 257 -2.53 -2.68 11.66
CA GLY A 257 -1.61 -3.28 12.61
C GLY A 257 -0.38 -2.42 12.88
N TYR A 258 0.53 -2.99 13.65
CA TYR A 258 1.86 -2.46 13.85
C TYR A 258 2.86 -3.57 13.57
N GLU A 259 4.01 -3.21 13.02
CA GLU A 259 5.15 -4.12 12.88
C GLU A 259 6.27 -3.74 13.86
N THR A 260 7.00 -4.75 14.32
CA THR A 260 8.21 -4.58 15.15
C THR A 260 9.40 -5.11 14.36
N PRO A 261 9.96 -4.33 13.42
CA PRO A 261 10.92 -4.83 12.43
C PRO A 261 12.26 -5.28 13.02
N HIS A 262 12.53 -5.06 14.32
CA HIS A 262 13.76 -5.49 14.97
C HIS A 262 13.47 -6.25 16.28
N PRO A 263 13.94 -7.51 16.43
CA PRO A 263 13.59 -8.38 17.55
C PRO A 263 14.10 -7.89 18.92
N ASN A 264 15.18 -7.09 18.94
CA ASN A 264 15.72 -6.52 20.18
C ASN A 264 15.21 -5.11 20.49
N THR A 265 14.20 -4.61 19.77
CA THR A 265 13.56 -3.34 20.09
C THR A 265 12.10 -3.55 20.42
N SER A 266 11.53 -2.68 21.26
CA SER A 266 10.09 -2.63 21.53
C SER A 266 9.36 -1.62 20.62
N TYR A 267 10.04 -1.08 19.60
CA TYR A 267 9.51 -0.02 18.76
C TYR A 267 8.51 -0.57 17.74
N LYS A 268 7.27 -0.10 17.86
CA LYS A 268 6.17 -0.46 16.98
C LYS A 268 5.98 0.60 15.91
N PHE A 269 5.94 0.18 14.66
CA PHE A 269 5.73 1.05 13.51
C PHE A 269 4.36 0.81 12.92
N ARG A 270 3.59 1.88 12.74
CA ARG A 270 2.29 1.81 12.06
C ARG A 270 2.44 1.47 10.58
N TRP A 271 3.51 1.96 9.99
CA TRP A 271 3.87 1.74 8.61
C TRP A 271 5.39 1.86 8.47
N LEU A 272 5.93 1.20 7.46
CA LEU A 272 7.34 1.29 7.11
C LEU A 272 7.54 1.91 5.73
N LYS A 273 8.68 2.57 5.54
CA LYS A 273 9.06 3.17 4.26
C LYS A 273 10.12 2.33 3.56
N ILE A 274 9.82 1.94 2.33
CA ILE A 274 10.69 1.17 1.46
C ILE A 274 11.31 2.09 0.43
N PHE A 275 12.63 2.12 0.40
CA PHE A 275 13.42 2.84 -0.57
C PHE A 275 13.86 1.95 -1.74
N PRO A 276 14.09 2.53 -2.94
CA PRO A 276 14.78 1.81 -3.98
C PRO A 276 16.22 1.48 -3.55
N PRO A 277 16.77 0.31 -3.94
CA PRO A 277 18.13 -0.10 -3.58
C PRO A 277 19.21 0.72 -4.31
N VAL A 278 18.88 1.28 -5.48
CA VAL A 278 19.74 2.16 -6.27
C VAL A 278 18.97 3.43 -6.54
N VAL A 279 19.49 4.55 -6.06
CA VAL A 279 18.82 5.86 -6.13
C VAL A 279 19.17 6.56 -7.43
N GLN A 280 18.16 6.93 -8.21
CA GLN A 280 18.31 7.78 -9.38
C GLN A 280 17.24 8.89 -9.36
N PRO A 281 17.60 10.15 -9.66
CA PRO A 281 16.62 11.20 -9.89
C PRO A 281 15.58 10.75 -10.92
N ASN A 282 14.32 11.08 -10.68
CA ASN A 282 13.20 10.77 -11.56
C ASN A 282 12.91 9.29 -11.81
N MET A 283 13.48 8.32 -11.06
CA MET A 283 13.19 6.90 -11.31
C MET A 283 11.74 6.49 -11.04
N ARG A 284 11.03 7.27 -10.21
CA ARG A 284 9.61 7.09 -9.86
C ARG A 284 9.30 5.69 -9.29
N PHE A 285 10.15 5.23 -8.37
CA PHE A 285 9.95 4.00 -7.62
C PHE A 285 8.60 3.99 -6.90
N GLY A 286 7.86 2.89 -7.00
CA GLY A 286 6.49 2.81 -6.46
C GLY A 286 5.40 3.26 -7.44
N SER A 287 5.73 3.42 -8.74
CA SER A 287 4.73 3.74 -9.77
C SER A 287 3.76 2.58 -10.05
N SER A 288 4.18 1.35 -9.75
CA SER A 288 3.34 0.16 -9.77
C SER A 288 3.84 -0.80 -8.68
N ILE A 289 2.91 -1.56 -8.10
CA ILE A 289 3.21 -2.54 -7.05
C ILE A 289 2.36 -3.78 -7.32
N ALA A 290 2.95 -4.96 -7.15
CA ALA A 290 2.24 -6.23 -7.14
C ALA A 290 2.76 -7.09 -5.99
N GLY A 291 1.83 -7.70 -5.25
CA GLY A 291 2.13 -8.72 -4.25
C GLY A 291 2.09 -10.13 -4.82
N GLY A 292 2.60 -11.08 -4.06
CA GLY A 292 2.49 -12.50 -4.37
C GLY A 292 3.43 -13.33 -3.51
N ASP A 293 3.70 -14.55 -3.95
CA ASP A 293 4.75 -15.39 -3.40
C ASP A 293 5.65 -15.81 -4.56
N ILE A 294 6.86 -15.24 -4.63
CA ILE A 294 7.76 -15.43 -5.78
C ILE A 294 8.92 -16.34 -5.40
N ASP A 295 9.26 -16.44 -4.12
CA ASP A 295 10.27 -17.37 -3.62
C ASP A 295 9.69 -18.71 -3.13
N GLY A 296 8.37 -18.85 -3.08
CA GLY A 296 7.69 -20.06 -2.65
C GLY A 296 7.68 -20.22 -1.13
N ALA A 297 8.00 -19.16 -0.38
CA ALA A 297 8.11 -19.18 1.06
C ALA A 297 6.85 -18.71 1.78
N TYR A 298 5.72 -18.53 1.09
CA TYR A 298 4.48 -18.13 1.76
C TYR A 298 3.84 -19.29 2.55
N ARG A 299 3.63 -19.10 3.86
CA ARG A 299 2.98 -20.08 4.75
C ARG A 299 3.59 -21.49 4.64
N VAL A 300 4.92 -21.57 4.69
CA VAL A 300 5.63 -22.85 4.74
C VAL A 300 5.69 -23.34 6.17
N ARG A 301 5.54 -24.65 6.42
CA ARG A 301 5.76 -25.19 7.77
C ARG A 301 7.25 -25.29 8.07
N ASN A 302 7.70 -24.73 9.18
CA ASN A 302 9.02 -24.98 9.73
C ASN A 302 9.08 -26.37 10.39
N ASP A 303 10.28 -26.75 10.86
CA ASP A 303 10.51 -28.03 11.54
C ASP A 303 9.74 -28.18 12.86
N ASN A 304 9.29 -27.07 13.46
CA ASN A 304 8.42 -27.04 14.64
C ASN A 304 6.93 -27.16 14.28
N GLY A 305 6.59 -27.27 12.98
CA GLY A 305 5.23 -27.34 12.47
C GLY A 305 4.50 -25.99 12.44
N GLU A 306 5.17 -24.89 12.72
CA GLU A 306 4.64 -23.53 12.67
C GLU A 306 4.68 -23.01 11.23
N TYR A 307 3.68 -22.23 10.83
CA TYR A 307 3.71 -21.55 9.54
C TYR A 307 4.64 -20.35 9.62
N VAL A 308 5.63 -20.32 8.73
CA VAL A 308 6.64 -19.28 8.59
C VAL A 308 6.70 -18.80 7.14
N GLY A 309 7.36 -17.66 6.95
CA GLY A 309 7.52 -17.02 5.65
C GLY A 309 6.26 -16.27 5.20
N GLY A 310 6.48 -15.18 4.47
CA GLY A 310 5.46 -14.19 4.18
C GLY A 310 5.38 -13.88 2.69
N GLY A 311 4.46 -12.98 2.34
CA GLY A 311 4.33 -12.46 0.99
C GLY A 311 5.60 -11.75 0.51
N ASP A 312 5.75 -11.72 -0.81
CA ASP A 312 6.72 -10.96 -1.56
C ASP A 312 6.05 -9.77 -2.26
N LEU A 313 6.85 -8.82 -2.74
CA LEU A 313 6.36 -7.78 -3.63
C LEU A 313 7.35 -7.38 -4.72
N VAL A 314 6.78 -6.93 -5.84
CA VAL A 314 7.48 -6.33 -6.98
C VAL A 314 7.09 -4.87 -7.09
N VAL A 315 8.08 -3.99 -7.25
CA VAL A 315 7.89 -2.54 -7.42
C VAL A 315 8.43 -2.08 -8.76
N GLY A 316 7.61 -1.33 -9.49
CA GLY A 316 8.01 -0.67 -10.74
C GLY A 316 8.68 0.69 -10.52
N ALA A 317 9.74 0.93 -11.28
CA ALA A 317 10.42 2.22 -11.41
C ALA A 317 10.61 2.53 -12.92
N PRO A 318 9.58 3.08 -13.59
CA PRO A 318 9.52 3.12 -15.06
C PRO A 318 10.57 4.05 -15.70
N SER A 319 11.19 4.91 -14.90
CA SER A 319 12.21 5.87 -15.37
C SER A 319 13.60 5.56 -14.80
N PHE A 320 13.75 4.40 -14.16
CA PHE A 320 15.07 3.89 -13.82
C PHE A 320 15.81 3.48 -15.10
N SER A 321 17.07 3.88 -15.21
CA SER A 321 17.95 3.45 -16.29
C SER A 321 19.10 2.65 -15.72
N TYR A 322 19.32 1.43 -16.23
CA TYR A 322 20.51 0.66 -15.89
C TYR A 322 21.70 1.21 -16.69
N VAL A 323 22.26 2.34 -16.25
CA VAL A 323 23.67 2.66 -16.51
C VAL A 323 24.48 1.80 -15.56
N ASP A 324 25.58 1.20 -16.03
CA ASP A 324 26.52 0.46 -15.18
C ASP A 324 26.68 1.28 -13.90
N PRO A 325 26.18 0.79 -12.74
CA PRO A 325 26.25 1.56 -11.52
C PRO A 325 27.72 1.85 -11.34
N ASP A 326 28.08 3.12 -11.19
CA ASP A 326 29.45 3.50 -10.94
C ASP A 326 29.97 2.59 -9.82
N SER A 327 30.88 1.68 -10.17
CA SER A 327 31.36 0.64 -9.27
C SER A 327 32.08 1.23 -8.05
N THR A 328 32.37 2.54 -8.08
CA THR A 328 32.88 3.30 -6.94
C THR A 328 31.77 3.79 -6.00
N LEU A 329 30.53 3.89 -6.47
CA LEU A 329 29.35 4.35 -5.71
C LEU A 329 28.47 3.19 -5.22
N PHE A 330 28.40 2.08 -5.98
CA PHE A 330 27.70 0.87 -5.59
C PHE A 330 28.54 -0.35 -5.98
N PRO A 331 29.23 -1.02 -5.04
CA PRO A 331 30.12 -2.13 -5.37
C PRO A 331 29.32 -3.31 -5.92
N THR A 332 29.43 -3.57 -7.22
CA THR A 332 28.95 -4.79 -7.88
C THR A 332 30.06 -5.83 -7.83
N SER A 333 29.76 -7.04 -7.34
CA SER A 333 30.76 -8.11 -7.19
C SER A 333 30.85 -9.05 -8.40
N SER A 334 30.18 -8.74 -9.52
CA SER A 334 30.07 -9.65 -10.66
C SER A 334 30.25 -8.97 -12.01
N SER A 335 30.81 -9.72 -12.96
CA SER A 335 31.26 -9.27 -14.28
C SER A 335 30.19 -9.39 -15.38
N GLY A 336 28.90 -9.20 -15.07
CA GLY A 336 27.85 -9.19 -16.10
C GLY A 336 26.46 -8.76 -15.60
N PRO A 337 25.58 -8.23 -16.47
CA PRO A 337 24.26 -7.71 -16.10
C PRO A 337 23.31 -8.77 -15.53
N ASP A 338 23.44 -10.04 -15.97
CA ASP A 338 22.66 -11.17 -15.48
C ASP A 338 23.26 -11.84 -14.23
N GLN A 339 24.45 -11.39 -13.80
CA GLN A 339 25.20 -11.99 -12.69
C GLN A 339 25.18 -11.14 -11.42
N ASN A 340 24.55 -9.95 -11.47
CA ASN A 340 24.31 -9.11 -10.29
C ASN A 340 23.22 -9.73 -9.40
N ILE A 341 23.63 -10.84 -8.78
CA ILE A 341 23.04 -11.47 -7.60
C ILE A 341 22.75 -10.36 -6.60
N SER A 342 21.50 -10.32 -6.12
CA SER A 342 21.00 -9.59 -4.97
C SER A 342 22.00 -8.58 -4.40
N VAL A 343 21.82 -7.28 -4.70
CA VAL A 343 22.50 -6.26 -3.90
C VAL A 343 21.90 -6.39 -2.50
N GLN A 344 22.61 -7.12 -1.63
CA GLN A 344 22.42 -6.97 -0.20
C GLN A 344 22.58 -5.47 0.03
N PRO A 345 21.60 -4.79 0.66
CA PRO A 345 21.87 -3.43 1.11
C PRO A 345 23.22 -3.50 1.83
N SER A 346 24.16 -2.60 1.51
CA SER A 346 25.39 -2.43 2.31
C SER A 346 25.07 -2.29 3.81
N ASP A 347 23.82 -1.93 4.05
CA ASP A 347 23.12 -1.60 5.26
C ASP A 347 22.19 -2.75 5.74
N GLY A 348 22.36 -4.00 5.27
CA GLY A 348 21.75 -5.17 5.90
C GLY A 348 20.21 -5.27 5.97
N GLY A 349 19.46 -4.48 5.21
CA GLY A 349 17.98 -4.42 5.28
C GLY A 349 17.50 -3.09 5.86
N TRP A 350 16.35 -3.09 6.53
CA TRP A 350 15.62 -1.90 7.00
C TRP A 350 16.41 -0.87 7.85
N TRP A 351 17.63 -1.17 8.33
CA TRP A 351 18.29 -0.38 9.40
C TRP A 351 19.83 -0.18 9.35
N GLY A 352 20.58 -0.60 8.34
CA GLY A 352 22.05 -0.51 8.40
C GLY A 352 22.77 -1.76 8.91
N ASN A 353 24.08 -1.63 9.09
CA ASN A 353 25.05 -2.68 9.50
C ASN A 353 24.75 -3.41 10.84
N THR A 354 23.61 -3.17 11.49
CA THR A 354 23.19 -3.78 12.75
C THR A 354 22.18 -4.92 12.59
N SER A 355 21.67 -5.18 11.38
CA SER A 355 20.83 -6.36 11.11
C SER A 355 21.60 -7.67 11.32
N PRO A 356 21.09 -8.62 12.13
CA PRO A 356 21.61 -9.99 12.16
C PRO A 356 21.62 -10.57 10.74
N ALA A 357 22.67 -11.31 10.38
CA ALA A 357 22.82 -11.88 9.03
C ALA A 357 21.62 -12.74 8.58
N ALA A 358 20.83 -13.27 9.53
CA ALA A 358 19.63 -14.07 9.30
C ALA A 358 18.33 -13.27 9.08
N ALA A 359 18.31 -11.94 9.25
CA ALA A 359 17.10 -11.09 9.17
C ALA A 359 17.10 -10.09 7.99
N ARG A 360 18.00 -10.27 7.02
CA ARG A 360 18.28 -9.26 5.96
C ARG A 360 17.32 -9.34 4.76
N THR A 361 16.20 -8.62 4.73
CA THR A 361 15.34 -8.49 3.52
C THR A 361 16.19 -8.38 2.25
N ARG A 362 16.14 -9.42 1.40
CA ARG A 362 16.93 -9.48 0.18
C ARG A 362 16.21 -8.69 -0.88
N VAL A 363 16.70 -7.49 -1.16
CA VAL A 363 16.27 -6.74 -2.32
C VAL A 363 16.99 -7.32 -3.54
N THR A 364 16.25 -7.94 -4.46
CA THR A 364 16.81 -8.44 -5.72
C THR A 364 16.33 -7.53 -6.84
N VAL A 365 17.24 -6.78 -7.47
CA VAL A 365 16.91 -6.06 -8.70
C VAL A 365 17.10 -7.05 -9.84
N SER A 366 16.03 -7.34 -10.60
CA SER A 366 16.15 -8.19 -11.78
C SER A 366 15.84 -7.34 -13.02
N PRO A 367 16.78 -7.25 -13.99
CA PRO A 367 16.45 -6.69 -15.28
C PRO A 367 15.49 -7.65 -16.00
N ILE A 368 14.24 -7.25 -16.18
CA ILE A 368 13.42 -7.87 -17.22
C ILE A 368 13.96 -7.31 -18.53
N ALA A 369 14.31 -8.19 -19.48
CA ALA A 369 14.85 -7.81 -20.78
C ALA A 369 13.88 -6.85 -21.52
N GLY A 370 14.10 -5.55 -21.37
CA GLY A 370 13.27 -4.48 -21.93
C GLY A 370 13.49 -3.14 -21.21
N PRO A 371 13.02 -2.01 -21.76
CA PRO A 371 13.10 -0.70 -21.11
C PRO A 371 12.15 -0.66 -19.90
N GLY A 372 12.68 -0.98 -18.72
CA GLY A 372 11.98 -0.86 -17.44
C GLY A 372 12.62 -1.77 -16.38
N ALA A 373 12.99 -1.21 -15.23
CA ALA A 373 13.50 -2.02 -14.11
C ALA A 373 12.41 -2.27 -13.06
N CYS A 374 12.38 -3.51 -12.57
CA CYS A 374 11.59 -3.93 -11.43
C CYS A 374 12.52 -4.26 -10.27
N VAL A 375 12.15 -3.80 -9.07
CA VAL A 375 12.84 -4.17 -7.83
C VAL A 375 11.97 -5.20 -7.12
N ARG A 376 12.57 -6.34 -6.78
CA ARG A 376 11.97 -7.39 -5.97
C ARG A 376 12.41 -7.22 -4.52
N LEU A 377 11.48 -7.28 -3.59
CA LEU A 377 11.79 -7.37 -2.16
C LEU A 377 11.41 -8.76 -1.68
N LEU A 378 12.39 -9.48 -1.16
CA LEU A 378 12.22 -10.81 -0.58
C LEU A 378 12.41 -10.73 0.92
N ARG A 379 11.48 -11.29 1.70
CA ARG A 379 11.75 -11.55 3.11
C ARG A 379 12.62 -12.81 3.20
N PRO A 380 13.77 -12.80 3.90
CA PRO A 380 14.57 -14.00 4.04
C PRO A 380 14.00 -14.82 5.20
N ARG A 381 14.09 -16.12 5.03
CA ARG A 381 14.00 -17.14 6.07
C ARG A 381 14.67 -16.70 7.38
N PRO A 382 13.92 -16.48 8.47
CA PRO A 382 14.43 -16.80 9.79
C PRO A 382 14.50 -18.33 9.84
N ASP A 383 15.70 -18.87 10.08
CA ASP A 383 15.92 -20.23 10.60
C ASP A 383 15.99 -21.37 9.55
N ILE A 384 17.19 -21.61 9.03
CA ILE A 384 17.80 -22.95 9.11
C ILE A 384 19.12 -22.73 9.84
N ALA A 385 19.31 -23.49 10.93
CA ALA A 385 20.55 -23.55 11.70
C ALA A 385 21.76 -23.95 10.84
#